data_AF-A0A191Y204-F1
#
_entry.id   AF-A0A191Y204-F1
#
_cell.length_a   1.000
_cell.length_b   1.000
_cell.length_c   1.000
_cell.angle_alpha   90.00
_cell.angle_beta   90.00
_cell.angle_gamma   90.00
#
_symmetry.space_group_name_H-M   'P 1'
#
loop_
_entity.id
_entity.type
_entity.pdbx_description
1 polymer ?
#
loop_
_entity_poly.entity_id
_entity_poly.type
_entity_poly.pdbx_seq_one_letter_code
_entity_poly.pdbx_strand_id
1 'polypeptide(L)'
;DHIEQNHINMNIADIDIDLYPKNTDVIVKVNGMEIPINNLPYQHPTAKIQIRPKGEGISVYAPSHGINEVYFDRNSWKVKVVDWMKGQTCGLCGHADGEVRQEYRTPSGRMTKNAVSYAHSWVLPAESCRDTTECRMKLESVQLERQVNVHGRESRCHSVEPVLRCLPGCFPVRTTAVTVGFHCIPADSALSLHNIYDSSADLRETAEAHLACGCTAQCA
;
A
#
# COMPACT_ATOMS: atom_id res chain seq x y z
N ASP A 1 -0.05 3.32 24.20
CA ASP A 1 1.07 3.82 23.38
C ASP A 1 1.30 2.91 22.18
N HIS A 2 0.66 3.23 21.06
CA HIS A 2 0.89 2.56 19.79
C HIS A 2 2.13 3.20 19.17
N ILE A 3 3.30 2.69 19.52
CA ILE A 3 4.54 3.06 18.81
C ILE A 3 4.33 2.58 17.37
N GLU A 4 4.32 3.51 16.41
CA GLU A 4 4.42 3.18 14.99
C GLU A 4 5.69 2.34 14.81
N GLN A 5 5.52 1.02 14.71
CA GLN A 5 6.63 0.12 14.47
C GLN A 5 6.94 0.18 12.98
N ASN A 6 8.06 0.83 12.63
CA ASN A 6 8.62 0.73 11.29
C ASN A 6 8.95 -0.75 11.04
N HIS A 7 8.17 -1.42 10.21
CA HIS A 7 8.30 -2.85 9.95
C HIS A 7 8.37 -3.05 8.45
N ILE A 8 9.38 -3.79 7.99
CA ILE A 8 9.44 -4.32 6.64
C ILE A 8 9.18 -5.81 6.69
N ASN A 9 8.11 -6.22 6.01
CA ASN A 9 7.84 -7.62 5.69
C ASN A 9 8.25 -7.88 4.24
N MET A 10 8.91 -9.03 4.00
CA MET A 10 9.34 -9.48 2.67
C MET A 10 8.95 -10.93 2.47
N ASN A 11 8.21 -11.18 1.40
CA ASN A 11 7.91 -12.54 0.94
C ASN A 11 8.78 -12.87 -0.28
N ILE A 12 9.71 -13.81 -0.13
CA ILE A 12 10.61 -14.29 -1.19
C ILE A 12 10.30 -15.77 -1.43
N ALA A 13 9.56 -16.05 -2.51
CA ALA A 13 8.96 -17.37 -2.74
C ALA A 13 8.06 -17.77 -1.56
N ASP A 14 8.38 -18.87 -0.87
CA ASP A 14 7.69 -19.39 0.32
C ASP A 14 8.31 -18.95 1.65
N ILE A 15 9.25 -17.99 1.60
CA ILE A 15 10.03 -17.54 2.75
C ILE A 15 9.57 -16.14 3.15
N ASP A 16 9.10 -16.03 4.39
CA ASP A 16 8.68 -14.79 5.03
C ASP A 16 9.83 -14.24 5.88
N ILE A 17 10.18 -12.96 5.67
CA ILE A 17 11.25 -12.28 6.40
C ILE A 17 10.73 -10.96 6.95
N ASP A 18 10.73 -10.84 8.28
CA ASP A 18 10.38 -9.60 8.98
C ASP A 18 11.63 -8.90 9.50
N LEU A 19 11.69 -7.59 9.28
CA LEU A 19 12.66 -6.69 9.87
C LEU A 19 11.93 -5.58 10.63
N TYR A 20 12.23 -5.42 11.92
CA TYR A 20 11.63 -4.38 12.75
C TYR A 20 12.58 -3.93 13.86
N PRO A 21 12.50 -2.67 14.31
CA PRO A 21 13.32 -2.17 15.38
C PRO A 21 12.79 -2.68 16.72
N LYS A 22 13.69 -3.08 17.61
CA LYS A 22 13.40 -3.42 19.00
C LYS A 22 14.48 -2.82 19.88
N ASN A 23 14.09 -1.87 20.72
CA ASN A 23 15.02 -1.09 21.55
C ASN A 23 16.07 -0.36 20.68
N THR A 24 17.34 -0.76 20.80
CA THR A 24 18.47 -0.21 20.04
C THR A 24 18.75 -0.97 18.75
N ASP A 25 18.20 -2.16 18.59
CA ASP A 25 18.64 -3.13 17.59
C ASP A 25 17.58 -3.34 16.52
N VAL A 26 18.01 -3.85 15.37
CA VAL A 26 17.10 -4.40 14.35
C VAL A 26 16.98 -5.89 14.57
N ILE A 27 15.74 -6.36 14.68
CA ILE A 27 15.42 -7.78 14.80
C ILE A 27 15.03 -8.31 13.44
N VAL A 28 15.48 -9.53 13.14
CA VAL A 28 15.10 -10.28 11.96
C VAL A 28 14.37 -11.56 12.37
N LYS A 29 13.23 -11.82 11.73
CA LYS A 29 12.58 -13.14 11.75
C LYS A 29 12.59 -13.76 10.37
N VAL A 30 12.72 -15.07 10.32
CA VAL A 30 12.56 -15.88 9.11
C VAL A 30 11.50 -16.94 9.41
N ASN A 31 10.40 -16.93 8.66
CA ASN A 31 9.24 -17.79 8.88
C ASN A 31 8.75 -17.77 10.34
N GLY A 32 8.63 -16.55 10.90
CA GLY A 32 8.22 -16.32 12.29
C GLY A 32 9.29 -16.62 13.37
N MET A 33 10.42 -17.23 13.02
CA MET A 33 11.52 -17.53 13.96
C MET A 33 12.54 -16.41 14.00
N GLU A 34 12.79 -15.85 15.18
CA GLU A 34 13.81 -14.81 15.39
C GLU A 34 15.21 -15.38 15.19
N ILE A 35 16.03 -14.73 14.36
CA ILE A 35 17.44 -15.08 14.17
C ILE A 35 18.28 -14.16 15.06
N PRO A 36 18.98 -14.70 16.09
CA PRO A 36 19.83 -13.89 16.94
C PRO A 36 20.92 -13.18 16.13
N ILE A 37 21.26 -11.94 16.48
CA ILE A 37 22.30 -11.16 15.79
C ILE A 37 23.65 -11.92 15.75
N ASN A 38 23.98 -12.65 16.82
CA ASN A 38 25.20 -13.46 16.91
C ASN A 38 25.24 -14.64 15.93
N ASN A 39 24.08 -14.99 15.35
CA ASN A 39 23.94 -16.05 14.34
C ASN A 39 23.94 -15.49 12.91
N LEU A 40 24.16 -14.18 12.74
CA LEU A 40 24.38 -13.59 11.43
C LEU A 40 25.89 -13.65 11.07
N PRO A 41 26.26 -13.86 9.78
CA PRO A 41 25.39 -13.90 8.61
C PRO A 41 24.58 -15.21 8.51
N TYR A 42 23.28 -15.07 8.28
CA TYR A 42 22.38 -16.19 8.03
C TYR A 42 22.37 -16.53 6.54
N GLN A 43 22.44 -17.81 6.21
CA GLN A 43 22.21 -18.35 4.87
C GLN A 43 21.02 -19.29 4.92
N HIS A 44 20.04 -19.07 4.05
CA HIS A 44 18.87 -19.94 4.01
C HIS A 44 19.27 -21.33 3.49
N PRO A 45 18.83 -22.44 4.12
CA PRO A 45 19.31 -23.78 3.77
C PRO A 45 18.99 -24.22 2.33
N THR A 46 17.83 -23.81 1.82
CA THR A 46 17.30 -24.27 0.51
C THR A 46 17.20 -23.17 -0.53
N ALA A 47 17.22 -21.91 -0.12
CA ALA A 47 17.04 -20.76 -1.00
C ALA A 47 18.33 -19.94 -1.01
N LYS A 48 18.63 -19.29 -2.14
CA LYS A 48 19.83 -18.45 -2.27
C LYS A 48 19.58 -17.08 -1.64
N ILE A 49 19.26 -17.08 -0.34
CA ILE A 49 19.00 -15.90 0.48
C ILE A 49 20.10 -15.79 1.53
N GLN A 50 20.65 -14.59 1.68
CA GLN A 50 21.64 -14.27 2.68
C GLN A 50 21.24 -13.03 3.46
N ILE A 51 21.30 -13.10 4.78
CA ILE A 51 20.97 -12.00 5.69
C ILE A 51 22.21 -11.66 6.50
N ARG A 52 22.62 -10.38 6.54
CA ARG A 52 23.86 -9.95 7.19
C ARG A 52 23.72 -8.59 7.87
N PRO A 53 24.48 -8.30 8.94
CA PRO A 53 24.59 -6.95 9.47
C PRO A 53 25.28 -6.04 8.46
N LYS A 54 24.86 -4.78 8.39
CA LYS A 54 25.49 -3.75 7.57
C LYS A 54 25.30 -2.39 8.23
N GLY A 55 26.39 -1.72 8.62
CA GLY A 55 26.29 -0.48 9.38
C GLY A 55 25.47 -0.69 10.66
N GLU A 56 24.48 0.16 10.88
CA GLU A 56 23.54 0.11 12.02
C GLU A 56 22.30 -0.76 11.77
N GLY A 57 22.24 -1.46 10.63
CA GLY A 57 21.06 -2.19 10.18
C GLY A 57 21.35 -3.61 9.69
N ILE A 58 20.36 -4.18 9.03
CA ILE A 58 20.40 -5.52 8.43
C ILE A 58 20.19 -5.40 6.92
N SER A 59 20.91 -6.22 6.16
CA SER A 59 20.73 -6.38 4.72
C SER A 59 20.33 -7.81 4.36
N VAL A 60 19.29 -7.94 3.54
CA VAL A 60 18.83 -9.17 2.92
C VAL A 60 19.21 -9.17 1.44
N TYR A 61 19.84 -10.24 0.98
CA TYR A 61 20.28 -10.44 -0.41
C TYR A 61 19.60 -11.69 -0.97
N ALA A 62 18.93 -11.58 -2.11
CA ALA A 62 18.32 -12.71 -2.81
C ALA A 62 18.36 -12.49 -4.34
N PRO A 63 19.55 -12.37 -4.95
CA PRO A 63 19.69 -11.93 -6.34
C PRO A 63 19.07 -12.91 -7.35
N SER A 64 19.01 -14.21 -7.03
CA SER A 64 18.31 -15.19 -7.87
C SER A 64 16.78 -15.01 -7.88
N HIS A 65 16.25 -14.21 -6.95
CA HIS A 65 14.83 -13.88 -6.81
C HIS A 65 14.54 -12.41 -7.18
N GLY A 66 15.49 -11.73 -7.84
CA GLY A 66 15.28 -10.36 -8.31
C GLY A 66 15.70 -9.27 -7.30
N ILE A 67 16.01 -9.65 -6.06
CA ILE A 67 16.35 -8.71 -4.98
C ILE A 67 17.87 -8.65 -4.84
N ASN A 68 18.46 -7.54 -5.26
CA ASN A 68 19.88 -7.30 -5.06
C ASN A 68 20.19 -7.02 -3.58
N GLU A 69 19.41 -6.16 -2.93
CA GLU A 69 19.57 -5.81 -1.52
C GLU A 69 18.28 -5.19 -0.97
N VAL A 70 17.78 -5.68 0.17
CA VAL A 70 16.90 -4.90 1.05
C VAL A 70 17.67 -4.54 2.30
N TYR A 71 17.91 -3.26 2.50
CA TYR A 71 18.56 -2.71 3.69
C TYR A 71 17.50 -2.08 4.59
N PHE A 72 17.60 -2.33 5.89
CA PHE A 72 16.73 -1.74 6.90
C PHE A 72 17.53 -1.38 8.14
N ASP A 73 17.39 -0.14 8.60
CA ASP A 73 17.78 0.32 9.92
C ASP A 73 16.62 1.09 10.59
N ARG A 74 16.88 1.70 11.75
CA ARG A 74 15.84 2.42 12.50
C ARG A 74 15.31 3.68 11.80
N ASN A 75 16.10 4.26 10.90
CA ASN A 75 15.87 5.57 10.30
C ASN A 75 15.52 5.49 8.81
N SER A 76 15.90 4.40 8.15
CA SER A 76 15.87 4.31 6.70
C SER A 76 15.75 2.86 6.24
N TRP A 77 15.22 2.74 5.04
CA TRP A 77 15.20 1.49 4.32
C TRP A 77 15.50 1.73 2.86
N LYS A 78 16.01 0.71 2.19
CA LYS A 78 16.33 0.76 0.78
C LYS A 78 16.11 -0.59 0.14
N VAL A 79 15.39 -0.59 -0.98
CA VAL A 79 15.25 -1.76 -1.85
C VAL A 79 16.06 -1.51 -3.11
N LYS A 80 16.89 -2.48 -3.48
CA LYS A 80 17.59 -2.55 -4.76
C LYS A 80 17.22 -3.86 -5.42
N VAL A 81 16.76 -3.77 -6.66
CA VAL A 81 16.55 -4.94 -7.52
C VAL A 81 17.75 -5.16 -8.42
N VAL A 82 17.90 -6.38 -8.93
CA VAL A 82 18.90 -6.74 -9.93
C VAL A 82 18.50 -6.22 -11.33
N ASP A 83 19.46 -6.05 -12.23
CA ASP A 83 19.23 -5.42 -13.55
C ASP A 83 18.16 -6.13 -14.40
N TRP A 84 18.06 -7.46 -14.30
CA TRP A 84 17.05 -8.21 -15.07
C TRP A 84 15.61 -7.97 -14.59
N MET A 85 15.40 -7.34 -13.43
CA MET A 85 14.08 -6.90 -12.95
C MET A 85 13.63 -5.57 -13.58
N LYS A 86 14.42 -4.98 -14.49
CA LYS A 86 14.04 -3.76 -15.22
C LYS A 86 12.67 -3.93 -15.88
N GLY A 87 11.73 -3.02 -15.58
CA GLY A 87 10.37 -3.07 -16.13
C GLY A 87 9.45 -4.13 -15.54
N GLN A 88 9.92 -4.91 -14.55
CA GLN A 88 9.17 -6.01 -13.95
C GLN A 88 8.66 -5.71 -12.54
N THR A 89 9.04 -4.56 -11.96
CA THR A 89 8.57 -4.18 -10.63
C THR A 89 7.20 -3.52 -10.70
N CYS A 90 6.50 -3.51 -9.57
CA CYS A 90 5.31 -2.70 -9.35
C CYS A 90 5.28 -2.33 -7.85
N GLY A 91 4.55 -1.27 -7.51
CA GLY A 91 4.54 -0.73 -6.15
C GLY A 91 4.94 0.73 -6.11
N LEU A 92 5.05 1.27 -4.90
CA LEU A 92 5.42 2.67 -4.65
C LEU A 92 6.75 3.08 -5.31
N CYS A 93 7.70 2.14 -5.46
CA CYS A 93 8.98 2.37 -6.13
C CYS A 93 8.91 2.32 -7.67
N GLY A 94 7.73 2.15 -8.26
CA GLY A 94 7.51 2.17 -9.70
C GLY A 94 7.91 0.87 -10.42
N HIS A 95 8.10 0.97 -11.74
CA HIS A 95 8.35 -0.16 -12.66
C HIS A 95 9.83 -0.49 -12.91
N ALA A 96 10.76 0.31 -12.36
CA ALA A 96 12.19 0.15 -12.59
C ALA A 96 12.59 0.10 -14.08
N ASP A 97 11.86 0.78 -14.97
CA ASP A 97 12.11 0.84 -16.41
C ASP A 97 12.93 2.08 -16.84
N GLY A 98 13.10 3.04 -15.94
CA GLY A 98 13.78 4.32 -16.19
C GLY A 98 12.84 5.41 -16.71
N GLU A 99 11.54 5.15 -16.79
CA GLU A 99 10.52 6.16 -17.10
C GLU A 99 10.22 6.98 -15.84
N VAL A 100 10.26 8.31 -15.99
CA VAL A 100 10.06 9.27 -14.87
C VAL A 100 8.80 10.11 -15.04
N ARG A 101 8.14 10.04 -16.21
CA ARG A 101 6.92 10.82 -16.50
C ARG A 101 5.65 10.15 -16.03
N GLN A 102 5.66 8.82 -15.90
CA GLN A 102 4.48 8.01 -15.55
C GLN A 102 4.63 7.31 -14.21
N GLU A 103 5.25 7.97 -13.23
CA GLU A 103 5.56 7.38 -11.92
C GLU A 103 4.32 7.14 -11.06
N TYR A 104 3.24 7.92 -11.25
CA TYR A 104 2.02 7.82 -10.45
C TYR A 104 1.00 6.80 -10.99
N ARG A 105 1.49 5.68 -11.50
CA ARG A 105 0.66 4.60 -12.03
C ARG A 105 0.17 3.68 -10.91
N THR A 106 -1.14 3.61 -10.73
CA THR A 106 -1.79 2.79 -9.69
C THR A 106 -1.78 1.30 -10.06
N PRO A 107 -2.12 0.39 -9.11
CA PRO A 107 -2.33 -1.02 -9.42
C PRO A 107 -3.38 -1.28 -10.51
N SER A 108 -4.39 -0.41 -10.64
CA SER A 108 -5.39 -0.47 -11.70
C SER A 108 -4.88 0.01 -13.06
N GLY A 109 -3.62 0.44 -13.16
CA GLY A 109 -3.01 0.95 -14.37
C GLY A 109 -3.34 2.41 -14.71
N ARG A 110 -4.14 3.10 -13.88
CA ARG A 110 -4.49 4.51 -14.04
C ARG A 110 -3.36 5.42 -13.57
N MET A 111 -3.27 6.60 -14.17
CA MET A 111 -2.34 7.65 -13.74
C MET A 111 -3.04 8.62 -12.79
N THR A 112 -2.57 8.74 -11.56
CA THR A 112 -3.03 9.80 -10.65
C THR A 112 -2.29 11.11 -10.96
N LYS A 113 -2.81 12.23 -10.45
CA LYS A 113 -2.22 13.57 -10.65
C LYS A 113 -1.29 13.98 -9.51
N ASN A 114 -1.29 13.27 -8.38
CA ASN A 114 -0.57 13.67 -7.18
C ASN A 114 -0.04 12.44 -6.40
N ALA A 115 1.03 12.66 -5.65
CA ALA A 115 1.73 11.63 -4.91
C ALA A 115 0.87 10.99 -3.80
N VAL A 116 -0.06 11.72 -3.20
CA VAL A 116 -0.91 11.23 -2.09
C VAL A 116 -1.89 10.18 -2.61
N SER A 117 -2.65 10.50 -3.67
CA SER A 117 -3.56 9.55 -4.32
C SER A 117 -2.81 8.33 -4.86
N TYR A 118 -1.59 8.53 -5.41
CA TYR A 118 -0.73 7.43 -5.82
C TYR A 118 -0.36 6.53 -4.63
N ALA A 119 0.16 7.10 -3.55
CA ALA A 119 0.57 6.34 -2.38
C ALA A 119 -0.60 5.57 -1.75
N HIS A 120 -1.77 6.21 -1.65
CA HIS A 120 -2.99 5.60 -1.13
C HIS A 120 -3.46 4.40 -1.96
N SER A 121 -3.26 4.42 -3.28
CA SER A 121 -3.66 3.32 -4.17
C SER A 121 -2.87 2.02 -3.94
N TRP A 122 -1.72 2.11 -3.27
CA TRP A 122 -0.84 0.97 -2.96
C TRP A 122 -0.97 0.46 -1.52
N VAL A 123 -1.88 1.03 -0.72
CA VAL A 123 -2.15 0.52 0.62
C VAL A 123 -2.80 -0.85 0.49
N LEU A 124 -2.21 -1.84 1.17
CA LEU A 124 -2.78 -3.18 1.27
C LEU A 124 -4.01 -3.12 2.18
N PRO A 125 -5.21 -3.48 1.68
CA PRO A 125 -6.41 -3.48 2.50
C PRO A 125 -6.34 -4.61 3.52
N ALA A 126 -6.82 -4.36 4.73
CA ALA A 126 -6.99 -5.42 5.71
C ALA A 126 -8.21 -6.28 5.37
N GLU A 127 -8.09 -7.59 5.57
CA GLU A 127 -9.23 -8.50 5.41
C GLU A 127 -10.16 -8.46 6.63
N SER A 128 -9.60 -8.23 7.82
CA SER A 128 -10.34 -8.21 9.07
C SER A 128 -9.87 -7.09 9.98
N CYS A 129 -10.82 -6.39 10.61
CA CYS A 129 -10.48 -5.40 11.63
C CYS A 129 -10.08 -6.00 12.99
N ARG A 130 -10.10 -7.33 13.11
CA ARG A 130 -9.55 -8.06 14.27
C ARG A 130 -8.04 -8.20 14.20
N ASP A 131 -7.48 -8.16 13.00
CA ASP A 131 -6.03 -8.12 12.85
C ASP A 131 -5.52 -6.75 13.31
N THR A 132 -4.63 -6.76 14.29
CA THR A 132 -4.00 -5.55 14.84
C THR A 132 -2.69 -5.21 14.15
N THR A 133 -2.19 -6.10 13.28
CA THR A 133 -0.94 -5.94 12.52
C THR A 133 -1.19 -5.26 11.17
N GLU A 134 -2.40 -5.35 10.64
CA GLU A 134 -2.78 -4.73 9.37
C GLU A 134 -3.39 -3.32 9.53
N CYS A 135 -3.29 -2.53 8.46
CA CYS A 135 -4.03 -1.28 8.36
C CYS A 135 -5.52 -1.57 8.19
N ARG A 136 -6.33 -1.30 9.22
CA ARG A 136 -7.80 -1.55 9.28
C ARG A 136 -8.64 -0.70 8.32
N MET A 137 -8.23 -0.68 7.06
CA MET A 137 -8.72 0.13 5.97
C MET A 137 -8.95 -0.76 4.75
N LYS A 138 -9.79 -0.25 3.86
CA LYS A 138 -10.08 -0.81 2.55
C LYS A 138 -10.07 0.30 1.50
N LEU A 139 -9.91 -0.10 0.26
CA LEU A 139 -10.06 0.74 -0.91
C LEU A 139 -11.48 0.60 -1.44
N GLU A 140 -12.23 1.71 -1.55
CA GLU A 140 -13.58 1.69 -2.11
C GLU A 140 -13.90 2.92 -2.95
N SER A 141 -14.89 2.80 -3.83
CA SER A 141 -15.44 3.94 -4.56
C SER A 141 -16.36 4.73 -3.63
N VAL A 142 -16.22 6.05 -3.64
CA VAL A 142 -17.01 6.94 -2.79
C VAL A 142 -18.00 7.73 -3.63
N GLN A 143 -19.20 7.97 -3.10
CA GLN A 143 -20.16 8.86 -3.73
C GLN A 143 -19.85 10.31 -3.32
N LEU A 144 -19.95 11.23 -4.28
CA LEU A 144 -19.87 12.65 -3.99
C LEU A 144 -21.16 13.10 -3.29
N GLU A 145 -21.04 13.70 -2.10
CA GLU A 145 -22.20 14.07 -1.27
C GLU A 145 -23.04 15.19 -1.88
N ARG A 146 -22.41 16.12 -2.61
CA ARG A 146 -23.14 17.19 -3.31
C ARG A 146 -23.80 16.66 -4.58
N GLN A 147 -25.02 17.11 -4.85
CA GLN A 147 -25.65 16.91 -6.16
C GLN A 147 -24.90 17.70 -7.22
N VAL A 148 -24.59 17.06 -8.35
CA VAL A 148 -23.91 17.69 -9.47
C VAL A 148 -24.86 17.74 -10.66
N ASN A 149 -24.97 18.91 -11.28
CA ASN A 149 -25.66 19.07 -12.56
C ASN A 149 -24.67 18.88 -13.70
N VAL A 150 -24.73 17.72 -14.35
CA VAL A 150 -23.95 17.41 -15.54
C VAL A 150 -24.86 17.57 -16.75
N HIS A 151 -24.52 18.47 -17.67
CA HIS A 151 -25.33 18.79 -18.85
C HIS A 151 -26.81 19.13 -18.54
N GLY A 152 -27.06 19.81 -17.41
CA GLY A 152 -28.42 20.24 -17.02
C GLY A 152 -29.29 19.15 -16.41
N ARG A 153 -28.72 18.00 -16.02
CA ARG A 153 -29.42 16.93 -15.29
C ARG A 153 -28.75 16.64 -13.95
N GLU A 154 -29.56 16.45 -12.92
CA GLU A 154 -29.08 15.97 -11.63
C GLU A 154 -28.44 14.60 -11.80
N SER A 155 -27.20 14.48 -11.32
CA SER A 155 -26.39 13.28 -11.45
C SER A 155 -25.82 12.86 -10.11
N ARG A 156 -25.74 11.54 -9.91
CA ARG A 156 -24.99 10.92 -8.82
C ARG A 156 -23.60 10.53 -9.34
N CYS A 157 -22.57 10.91 -8.61
CA CYS A 157 -21.18 10.75 -9.03
C CYS A 157 -20.43 9.83 -8.08
N HIS A 158 -19.70 8.86 -8.64
CA HIS A 158 -18.91 7.89 -7.89
C HIS A 158 -17.45 7.94 -8.32
N SER A 159 -16.53 7.77 -7.38
CA SER A 159 -15.10 7.86 -7.68
C SER A 159 -14.64 6.68 -8.54
N VAL A 160 -13.95 6.98 -9.63
CA VAL A 160 -13.35 5.97 -10.54
C VAL A 160 -11.93 5.59 -10.11
N GLU A 161 -11.40 6.30 -9.12
CA GLU A 161 -10.19 5.96 -8.38
C GLU A 161 -10.62 5.53 -6.96
N PRO A 162 -10.09 4.43 -6.42
CA PRO A 162 -10.44 3.99 -5.08
C PRO A 162 -9.90 4.95 -4.03
N VAL A 163 -10.68 5.16 -2.97
CA VAL A 163 -10.36 6.02 -1.83
C VAL A 163 -10.23 5.17 -0.58
N LEU A 164 -9.27 5.50 0.29
CA LEU A 164 -9.07 4.79 1.55
C LEU A 164 -10.20 5.07 2.52
N ARG A 165 -10.79 4.00 3.03
CA ARG A 165 -11.90 4.03 3.99
C ARG A 165 -11.65 3.02 5.09
N CYS A 166 -12.19 3.28 6.28
CA CYS A 166 -12.07 2.33 7.38
C CYS A 166 -12.92 1.10 7.10
N LEU A 167 -12.52 -0.04 7.66
CA LEU A 167 -13.36 -1.23 7.63
C LEU A 167 -14.69 -0.99 8.37
N PRO A 168 -15.76 -1.73 8.03
CA PRO A 168 -17.00 -1.72 8.80
C PRO A 168 -16.74 -1.96 10.30
N GLY A 169 -17.44 -1.23 11.18
CA GLY A 169 -17.20 -1.30 12.63
C GLY A 169 -16.03 -0.45 13.14
N CYS A 170 -15.31 0.22 12.23
CA CYS A 170 -14.26 1.18 12.54
C CYS A 170 -14.66 2.60 12.15
N PHE A 171 -13.98 3.59 12.76
CA PHE A 171 -14.15 5.01 12.51
C PHE A 171 -12.80 5.68 12.21
N PRO A 172 -12.77 6.72 11.36
CA PRO A 172 -11.54 7.44 11.07
C PRO A 172 -11.06 8.22 12.30
N VAL A 173 -9.78 8.09 12.60
CA VAL A 173 -9.08 8.86 13.65
C VAL A 173 -8.28 10.00 13.02
N ARG A 174 -7.82 9.80 11.78
CA ARG A 174 -7.12 10.80 10.98
C ARG A 174 -7.61 10.70 9.54
N THR A 175 -7.85 11.83 8.92
CA THR A 175 -8.27 11.91 7.51
C THR A 175 -7.41 12.91 6.76
N THR A 176 -7.50 12.87 5.43
CA THR A 176 -6.91 13.87 4.53
C THR A 176 -7.79 14.06 3.31
N ALA A 177 -7.67 15.21 2.66
CA ALA A 177 -8.34 15.50 1.40
C ALA A 177 -7.51 14.92 0.24
N VAL A 178 -8.16 14.18 -0.66
CA VAL A 178 -7.57 13.69 -1.91
C VAL A 178 -8.40 14.14 -3.10
N THR A 179 -7.75 14.59 -4.17
CA THR A 179 -8.44 14.89 -5.44
C THR A 179 -8.49 13.63 -6.29
N VAL A 180 -9.70 13.15 -6.59
CA VAL A 180 -9.93 11.94 -7.38
C VAL A 180 -10.90 12.21 -8.53
N GLY A 181 -10.87 11.35 -9.55
CA GLY A 181 -11.84 11.38 -10.64
C GLY A 181 -13.18 10.80 -10.23
N PHE A 182 -14.27 11.38 -10.73
CA PHE A 182 -15.64 10.91 -10.53
C PHE A 182 -16.32 10.67 -11.87
N HIS A 183 -17.08 9.58 -11.96
CA HIS A 183 -18.01 9.31 -13.05
C HIS A 183 -19.43 9.51 -12.57
N CYS A 184 -20.21 10.25 -13.37
CA CYS A 184 -21.54 10.73 -13.02
C CYS A 184 -22.58 10.08 -13.92
N ILE A 185 -23.62 9.52 -13.30
CA ILE A 185 -24.79 9.00 -13.99
C ILE A 185 -26.03 9.79 -13.56
N PRO A 186 -27.03 9.97 -14.44
CA PRO A 186 -28.28 10.62 -14.07
C PRO A 186 -28.90 9.97 -12.83
N ALA A 187 -29.40 10.79 -11.89
CA ALA A 187 -29.90 10.32 -10.59
C ALA A 187 -31.12 9.40 -10.73
N ASP A 188 -31.91 9.59 -11.78
CA ASP A 188 -33.08 8.80 -12.17
C ASP A 188 -32.74 7.50 -12.92
N SER A 189 -31.46 7.29 -13.25
CA SER A 189 -31.03 6.11 -14.00
C SER A 189 -30.95 4.87 -13.13
N ALA A 190 -31.63 3.80 -13.54
CA ALA A 190 -31.51 2.46 -12.96
C ALA A 190 -30.17 1.75 -13.31
N LEU A 191 -29.25 2.43 -14.01
CA LEU A 191 -27.93 1.87 -14.31
C LEU A 191 -27.19 1.54 -13.00
N SER A 192 -26.88 0.25 -12.84
CA SER A 192 -25.92 -0.25 -11.88
C SER A 192 -24.51 0.08 -12.38
N LEU A 193 -23.69 0.69 -11.54
CA LEU A 193 -22.28 0.92 -11.83
C LEU A 193 -21.50 -0.39 -11.66
N HIS A 194 -21.68 -1.32 -12.60
CA HIS A 194 -20.77 -2.46 -12.69
C HIS A 194 -19.41 -1.96 -13.16
N ASN A 195 -18.39 -2.18 -12.32
CA ASN A 195 -16.99 -1.79 -12.53
C ASN A 195 -16.78 -0.28 -12.74
N ILE A 196 -17.19 0.54 -11.77
CA ILE A 196 -16.93 1.99 -11.74
C ILE A 196 -15.46 2.37 -12.02
N TYR A 197 -14.51 1.48 -11.70
CA TYR A 197 -13.08 1.68 -11.90
C TYR A 197 -12.63 1.62 -13.37
N ASP A 198 -13.50 1.20 -14.30
CA ASP A 198 -13.24 1.22 -15.74
C ASP A 198 -13.80 2.50 -16.39
N SER A 199 -14.70 3.21 -15.72
CA SER A 199 -15.33 4.43 -16.24
C SER A 199 -14.36 5.61 -16.36
N SER A 200 -14.53 6.43 -17.39
CA SER A 200 -13.82 7.71 -17.49
C SER A 200 -14.28 8.67 -16.39
N ALA A 201 -13.36 9.50 -15.89
CA ALA A 201 -13.75 10.58 -14.99
C ALA A 201 -14.41 11.71 -15.80
N ASP A 202 -15.65 12.05 -15.45
CA ASP A 202 -16.38 13.19 -16.02
C ASP A 202 -15.96 14.50 -15.34
N LEU A 203 -15.61 14.43 -14.05
CA LEU A 203 -15.11 15.55 -13.27
C LEU A 203 -14.09 15.09 -12.23
N ARG A 204 -13.40 16.05 -11.62
CA ARG A 204 -12.45 15.82 -10.53
C ARG A 204 -12.85 16.66 -9.35
N GLU A 205 -12.97 16.02 -8.20
CA GLU A 205 -13.37 16.66 -6.96
C GLU A 205 -12.59 16.11 -5.79
N THR A 206 -12.67 16.81 -4.67
CA THR A 206 -12.05 16.40 -3.43
C THR A 206 -12.93 15.38 -2.70
N ALA A 207 -12.31 14.29 -2.26
CA ALA A 207 -12.89 13.31 -1.37
C ALA A 207 -12.07 13.22 -0.08
N GLU A 208 -12.73 12.86 1.02
CA GLU A 208 -12.03 12.53 2.26
C GLU A 208 -11.48 11.09 2.17
N ALA A 209 -10.19 10.92 2.45
CA ALA A 209 -9.53 9.63 2.60
C ALA A 209 -9.12 9.40 4.06
N HIS A 210 -9.30 8.19 4.57
CA HIS A 210 -8.94 7.83 5.94
C HIS A 210 -7.46 7.42 6.01
N LEU A 211 -6.73 7.97 6.98
CA LEU A 211 -5.29 7.73 7.20
C LEU A 211 -4.98 6.91 8.47
N ALA A 212 -5.95 6.79 9.37
CA ALA A 212 -5.87 5.98 10.58
C ALA A 212 -7.29 5.61 11.02
N CYS A 213 -7.49 4.39 11.49
CA CYS A 213 -8.80 3.88 11.89
C CYS A 213 -8.77 3.33 13.32
N GLY A 214 -9.73 3.77 14.14
CA GLY A 214 -10.04 3.20 15.45
C GLY A 214 -11.22 2.26 15.31
N CYS A 215 -11.23 1.15 16.05
CA CYS A 215 -12.31 0.17 15.96
C CYS A 215 -12.84 -0.17 17.35
N THR A 216 -14.12 -0.51 17.42
CA THR A 216 -14.75 -0.97 18.66
C THR A 216 -14.43 -2.45 18.90
N ALA A 217 -14.64 -2.93 20.13
CA ALA A 217 -14.43 -4.35 20.48
C ALA A 217 -15.34 -5.32 19.70
N GLN A 218 -16.39 -4.81 19.05
CA GLN A 218 -17.41 -5.57 18.34
C GLN A 218 -17.11 -5.70 16.84
N CYS A 219 -15.85 -5.48 16.45
CA CYS A 219 -15.39 -5.62 15.08
C CYS A 219 -15.74 -7.01 14.51
N ALA A 220 -16.77 -7.03 13.65
CA ALA A 220 -17.37 -8.21 13.05
C ALA A 220 -16.74 -8.48 11.69
#